data_AF-A0A6V7J4P8-F1
#
_entry.id   AF-A0A6V7J4P8-F1
#
_cell.length_a   1.000
_cell.length_b   1.000
_cell.length_c   1.000
_cell.angle_alpha   90.00
_cell.angle_beta   90.00
_cell.angle_gamma   90.00
#
_symmetry.space_group_name_H-M   'P 1'
#
loop_
_entity.id
_entity.type
_entity.pdbx_description
1 polymer ?
#
loop_
_entity_poly.entity_id
_entity_poly.type
_entity_poly.pdbx_seq_one_letter_code
_entity_poly.pdbx_strand_id
1 'polypeptide(L)'
;CEAKKIWFIGRHGTRNPSKKFIGAYDQLEMIANSVINSCASGCQFTRENLNKLKQYEDKLVHTAHILTEEGERELIALAERYQARFPGLMPEKYDDKTYK
;
A
#
# COMPACT_ATOMS: atom_id res chain seq x y z
N CYS A 1 -25.24 13.40 -25.76
CA CYS A 1 -25.23 11.97 -25.35
C CYS A 1 -25.34 11.88 -23.83
N GLU A 2 -26.05 10.89 -23.31
CA GLU A 2 -26.27 10.71 -21.86
C GLU A 2 -25.79 9.31 -21.46
N ALA A 3 -25.03 9.21 -20.38
CA ALA A 3 -24.58 7.91 -19.87
C ALA A 3 -25.76 7.16 -19.23
N LYS A 4 -25.96 5.89 -19.61
CA LYS A 4 -27.08 5.06 -19.10
C LYS A 4 -26.65 3.91 -18.19
N LYS A 5 -25.44 3.38 -18.37
CA LYS A 5 -24.87 2.28 -17.57
C LYS A 5 -23.35 2.41 -17.52
N ILE A 6 -22.75 1.90 -16.44
CA ILE A 6 -21.30 1.78 -16.27
C ILE A 6 -20.99 0.32 -15.92
N TRP A 7 -19.99 -0.25 -16.59
CA TRP A 7 -19.38 -1.50 -16.20
C TRP A 7 -17.95 -1.19 -15.78
N PHE A 8 -17.57 -1.66 -14.59
CA PHE A 8 -16.26 -1.38 -14.03
C PHE A 8 -15.58 -2.69 -13.61
N ILE A 9 -14.36 -2.90 -14.10
CA ILE A 9 -13.46 -3.96 -13.64
C ILE A 9 -12.19 -3.26 -13.20
N GLY A 10 -11.97 -3.22 -11.89
CA GLY A 10 -10.80 -2.62 -11.29
C GLY A 10 -9.92 -3.67 -10.64
N ARG A 11 -8.61 -3.46 -10.68
CA ARG A 11 -7.73 -4.15 -9.74
C ARG A 11 -7.98 -3.58 -8.34
N HIS A 12 -7.68 -4.39 -7.33
CA HIS A 12 -7.53 -3.89 -5.97
C HIS A 12 -6.53 -2.72 -5.90
N GLY A 13 -6.70 -1.85 -4.91
CA GLY A 13 -5.68 -0.84 -4.56
C GLY A 13 -4.40 -1.49 -4.03
N THR A 14 -3.37 -0.68 -3.81
CA THR A 14 -2.08 -1.12 -3.28
C THR A 14 -2.22 -1.95 -2.00
N ARG A 15 -1.50 -3.07 -1.93
CA ARG A 15 -1.53 -4.03 -0.82
C ARG A 15 -0.13 -4.37 -0.36
N ASN A 16 0.00 -4.81 0.88
CA ASN A 16 1.22 -5.41 1.37
C ASN A 16 1.58 -6.68 0.58
N PRO A 17 2.87 -7.06 0.57
CA PRO A 17 3.34 -8.27 -0.08
C PRO A 17 2.56 -9.53 0.34
N SER A 18 2.60 -10.55 -0.52
CA SER A 18 2.02 -11.85 -0.18
C SER A 18 2.83 -12.57 0.90
N LYS A 19 2.20 -13.53 1.59
CA LYS A 19 2.88 -14.38 2.59
C LYS A 19 4.15 -15.04 2.06
N LYS A 20 4.20 -15.38 0.76
CA LYS A 20 5.38 -15.95 0.09
C LYS A 20 6.61 -15.04 0.21
N PHE A 21 6.41 -13.73 0.17
CA PHE A 21 7.51 -12.77 0.23
C PHE A 21 7.80 -12.31 1.65
N ILE A 22 6.80 -12.26 2.53
CA ILE A 22 6.96 -11.79 3.92
C ILE A 22 8.00 -12.61 4.68
N GLY A 23 8.06 -13.93 4.49
CA GLY A 23 9.12 -14.74 5.15
C GLY A 23 10.55 -14.41 4.69
N ALA A 24 10.73 -13.69 3.58
CA ALA A 24 12.04 -13.16 3.19
C ALA A 24 12.39 -11.86 3.94
N TYR A 25 11.40 -11.15 4.50
CA TYR A 25 11.62 -9.93 5.27
C TYR A 25 12.21 -10.24 6.66
N ASP A 26 11.95 -11.43 7.21
CA ASP A 26 12.62 -11.93 8.43
C ASP A 26 14.16 -11.91 8.29
N GLN A 27 14.67 -12.10 7.06
CA GLN A 27 16.12 -12.04 6.79
C GLN A 27 16.66 -10.61 6.76
N LEU A 28 15.82 -9.59 6.55
CA LEU A 28 16.26 -8.20 6.46
C LEU A 28 16.77 -7.68 7.81
N GLU A 29 16.20 -8.13 8.92
CA GLU A 29 16.72 -7.81 10.25
C GLU A 29 18.13 -8.40 10.45
N MET A 30 18.34 -9.65 10.02
CA MET A 30 19.66 -10.28 10.04
C MET A 30 20.67 -9.52 9.17
N ILE A 31 20.26 -9.10 7.98
CA ILE A 31 21.10 -8.31 7.06
C ILE A 31 21.41 -6.95 7.68
N ALA A 32 20.43 -6.26 8.26
CA ALA A 32 20.61 -4.98 8.92
C ALA A 32 21.65 -5.07 10.04
N ASN A 33 21.52 -6.08 10.91
CA ASN A 33 22.48 -6.34 11.98
C ASN A 33 23.87 -6.67 11.45
N SER A 34 23.98 -7.46 10.38
CA SER A 34 25.27 -7.77 9.74
C SER A 34 25.97 -6.51 9.22
N VAL A 35 25.23 -5.59 8.59
CA VAL A 35 25.76 -4.30 8.12
C VAL A 35 26.20 -3.42 9.29
N ILE A 36 25.38 -3.31 10.35
CA ILE A 36 25.70 -2.50 11.54
C ILE A 36 26.98 -3.02 12.21
N ASN A 37 27.11 -4.33 12.38
CA ASN A 37 28.28 -4.96 13.01
C ASN A 37 29.54 -4.78 12.14
N SER A 38 29.40 -4.91 10.82
CA SER A 38 30.51 -4.72 9.88
C SER A 38 30.96 -3.25 9.79
N CYS A 39 30.08 -2.30 10.10
CA CYS A 39 30.42 -0.87 10.17
C CYS A 39 31.24 -0.49 11.41
N ALA A 40 31.35 -1.36 12.42
CA ALA A 40 32.19 -1.09 13.60
C ALA A 40 33.69 -1.01 13.25
N SER A 41 34.12 -1.65 12.16
CA SER A 41 35.50 -1.64 11.65
C SER A 41 35.76 -0.59 10.56
N GLY A 42 34.78 0.27 10.27
CA GLY A 42 34.85 1.34 9.26
C GLY A 42 34.03 1.01 8.02
N CYS A 43 33.07 1.88 7.68
CA CYS A 43 32.24 1.72 6.48
C CYS A 43 31.87 3.06 5.84
N GLN A 44 31.42 3.00 4.60
CA GLN A 44 31.00 4.18 3.82
C GLN A 44 29.57 4.66 4.13
N PHE A 45 28.87 4.07 5.11
CA PHE A 45 27.56 4.55 5.50
C PHE A 45 27.67 5.84 6.31
N THR A 46 26.80 6.80 5.99
CA THR A 46 26.61 7.97 6.83
C THR A 46 26.04 7.55 8.18
N ARG A 47 26.34 8.34 9.21
CA ARG A 47 25.80 8.13 10.57
C ARG A 47 24.28 8.14 10.59
N GLU A 48 23.64 8.93 9.72
CA GLU A 48 22.18 8.97 9.56
C GLU A 48 21.63 7.63 9.05
N ASN A 49 22.23 7.06 7.99
CA ASN A 49 21.77 5.79 7.44
C ASN A 49 21.94 4.64 8.44
N LEU A 50 23.04 4.66 9.21
CA LEU A 50 23.23 3.70 10.30
C LEU A 50 22.17 3.84 11.40
N ASN A 51 21.78 5.06 11.74
CA ASN A 51 20.71 5.27 12.72
C ASN A 51 19.36 4.76 12.20
N LYS A 52 19.05 4.96 10.91
CA LYS A 52 17.85 4.40 10.28
C LYS A 52 17.85 2.87 10.30
N LEU A 53 18.99 2.25 9.99
CA LEU A 53 19.17 0.79 10.06
C LEU A 53 18.99 0.24 11.47
N LYS A 54 19.49 0.94 12.50
CA LYS A 54 19.31 0.56 13.91
C LYS A 54 17.87 0.65 14.40
N GLN A 55 17.06 1.48 13.74
CA GLN A 55 15.64 1.66 14.03
C GLN A 55 14.74 0.79 13.14
N TYR A 56 15.33 -0.03 12.27
CA TYR A 56 14.57 -0.92 11.40
C TYR A 56 13.83 -1.94 12.25
N GLU A 57 12.53 -2.07 11.99
CA GLU A 57 11.63 -3.05 12.60
C GLU A 57 10.73 -3.58 11.49
N ASP A 58 10.60 -4.90 11.38
CA ASP A 58 9.68 -5.48 10.40
C ASP A 58 8.23 -5.39 10.90
N LYS A 59 7.42 -4.61 10.19
CA LYS A 59 5.99 -4.41 10.49
C LYS A 59 5.07 -5.23 9.56
N LEU A 60 5.64 -6.08 8.70
CA LEU A 60 4.89 -6.75 7.63
C LEU A 60 4.46 -8.18 7.98
N VAL A 61 5.01 -8.78 9.03
CA VAL A 61 4.83 -10.21 9.39
C VAL A 61 3.35 -10.62 9.53
N HIS A 62 2.47 -9.69 9.95
CA HIS A 62 1.03 -9.96 10.14
C HIS A 62 0.12 -9.25 9.14
N THR A 63 0.66 -8.56 8.13
CA THR A 63 -0.13 -7.67 7.27
C THR A 63 -0.23 -8.14 5.82
N ALA A 64 0.04 -9.42 5.57
CA ALA A 64 0.00 -10.03 4.25
C ALA A 64 -1.30 -9.74 3.48
N HIS A 65 -1.18 -9.28 2.24
CA HIS A 65 -2.32 -8.93 1.37
C HIS A 65 -3.28 -7.86 1.91
N ILE A 66 -3.01 -7.28 3.09
CA ILE A 66 -3.83 -6.20 3.63
C ILE A 66 -3.66 -4.96 2.74
N LEU A 67 -4.77 -4.28 2.49
CA LEU A 67 -4.78 -3.01 1.76
C LEU A 67 -3.97 -1.98 2.56
N THR A 68 -3.07 -1.27 1.89
CA THR A 68 -2.36 -0.18 2.54
C THR A 68 -3.25 1.06 2.61
N GLU A 69 -2.93 2.02 3.47
CA GLU A 69 -3.59 3.34 3.46
C GLU A 69 -3.52 3.99 2.07
N GLU A 70 -2.44 3.76 1.33
CA GLU A 70 -2.33 4.23 -0.05
C GLU A 70 -3.33 3.53 -0.97
N GLY A 71 -3.48 2.21 -0.85
CA GLY A 71 -4.47 1.47 -1.61
C GLY A 71 -5.91 1.90 -1.30
N GLU A 72 -6.19 2.32 -0.07
CA GLU A 72 -7.46 2.93 0.31
C GLU A 72 -7.67 4.28 -0.38
N ARG A 73 -6.67 5.18 -0.30
CA ARG A 73 -6.72 6.50 -0.96
C ARG A 73 -6.88 6.38 -2.47
N GLU A 74 -6.20 5.43 -3.11
CA GLU A 74 -6.32 5.15 -4.54
C GLU A 74 -7.78 4.82 -4.94
N LEU A 75 -8.44 3.96 -4.16
CA LEU A 75 -9.81 3.53 -4.43
C LEU A 75 -10.82 4.63 -4.15
N ILE A 76 -10.63 5.41 -3.07
CA ILE A 76 -11.46 6.59 -2.77
C ILE A 76 -11.36 7.62 -3.89
N ALA A 77 -10.15 8.01 -4.27
CA ALA A 77 -9.93 8.99 -5.33
C ALA A 77 -10.48 8.50 -6.68
N LEU A 78 -10.45 7.18 -6.94
CA LEU A 78 -11.09 6.60 -8.11
C LEU A 78 -12.62 6.76 -8.05
N ALA A 79 -13.25 6.44 -6.92
CA ALA A 79 -14.68 6.59 -6.74
C ALA A 79 -15.13 8.06 -6.90
N GLU A 80 -14.41 9.00 -6.29
CA GLU A 80 -14.70 10.44 -6.39
C GLU A 80 -14.66 10.92 -7.84
N ARG A 81 -13.65 10.48 -8.63
CA ARG A 81 -13.57 10.81 -10.06
C ARG A 81 -14.74 10.22 -10.85
N TYR A 82 -15.22 9.04 -10.48
CA TYR A 82 -16.39 8.42 -11.13
C TYR A 82 -17.68 9.16 -10.79
N GLN A 83 -17.88 9.56 -9.53
CA GLN A 83 -19.02 10.40 -9.13
C GLN A 83 -19.00 11.76 -9.84
N ALA A 84 -17.83 12.42 -9.90
CA ALA A 84 -17.68 13.68 -10.61
C ALA A 84 -17.95 13.56 -12.12
N ARG A 85 -17.57 12.43 -12.73
CA ARG A 85 -17.74 12.19 -14.16
C ARG A 85 -19.15 11.72 -14.53
N PHE A 86 -19.82 10.98 -13.66
CA PHE A 86 -21.12 10.36 -13.92
C PHE A 86 -22.14 10.66 -12.80
N PRO A 87 -22.41 11.93 -12.47
CA PRO A 87 -23.23 12.29 -11.31
C PRO A 87 -24.68 11.77 -11.38
N GLY A 88 -25.21 11.54 -12.59
CA GLY A 88 -26.54 10.95 -12.79
C GLY A 88 -26.61 9.43 -12.57
N LEU A 89 -25.48 8.72 -12.70
CA LEU A 89 -25.38 7.27 -12.46
C LEU A 89 -24.75 6.94 -11.11
N MET A 90 -23.95 7.84 -10.56
CA MET A 90 -23.25 7.73 -9.28
C MET A 90 -23.45 9.02 -8.47
N PRO A 91 -24.64 9.21 -7.86
CA PRO A 91 -24.92 10.38 -7.06
C PRO A 91 -24.03 10.44 -5.81
N GLU A 92 -23.87 11.63 -5.24
CA GLU A 92 -23.09 11.86 -4.02
C GLU A 92 -23.69 11.11 -2.82
N LYS A 93 -25.03 11.13 -2.68
CA LYS A 93 -25.75 10.32 -1.69
C LYS A 93 -26.10 8.97 -2.30
N TYR A 94 -25.59 7.93 -1.68
CA TYR A 94 -25.94 6.56 -2.02
C TYR A 94 -27.43 6.27 -1.75
N ASP A 95 -28.09 5.63 -2.72
CA ASP A 95 -29.43 5.04 -2.59
C ASP A 95 -29.32 3.57 -3.05
N ASP A 96 -29.84 2.63 -2.26
CA ASP A 96 -29.78 1.19 -2.54
C ASP A 96 -30.59 0.79 -3.79
N LYS A 97 -31.42 1.69 -4.30
CA LYS A 97 -32.12 1.55 -5.58
C LYS A 97 -31.29 1.96 -6.78
N THR A 98 -30.14 2.63 -6.59
CA THR A 98 -29.32 3.18 -7.68
C THR A 98 -28.63 2.08 -8.51
N TYR A 99 -28.27 0.95 -7.90
CA TYR A 99 -27.58 -0.16 -8.56
C TYR A 99 -28.42 -1.43 -8.44
N LYS A 100 -29.39 -1.60 -9.35
CA LYS A 100 -30.20 -2.81 -9.50
C LYS A 100 -29.81 -3.58 -10.75
#